data_AF-A0A1I7JN97-F1
#
_entry.id   AF-A0A1I7JN97-F1
#
_cell.length_a   1.000
_cell.length_b   1.000
_cell.length_c   1.000
_cell.angle_alpha   90.00
_cell.angle_beta   90.00
_cell.angle_gamma   90.00
#
_symmetry.space_group_name_H-M   'P 1'
#
loop_
_entity.id
_entity.type
_entity.pdbx_description
1 polymer ?
#
loop_
_entity_poly.entity_id
_entity_poly.type
_entity_poly.pdbx_seq_one_letter_code
_entity_poly.pdbx_strand_id
1 'polypeptide(L)' 'MKKKYRVWAKMTSYSYLDVEAESEDEAINIANETDGGEFIPTTSEDSAGDWKILPDVKEVNE' A
#
# COMPACT_ATOMS: atom_id res chain seq x y z
N MET A 1 29.37 -16.58 -15.40
CA MET A 1 28.83 -15.20 -15.42
C MET A 1 27.52 -15.18 -14.63
N LYS A 2 27.24 -14.11 -13.88
CA LYS A 2 25.93 -13.93 -13.22
C LYS A 2 24.93 -13.37 -14.24
N LYS A 3 23.67 -13.79 -14.14
CA LYS A 3 22.53 -13.30 -14.94
C LYS A 3 21.69 -12.33 -14.10
N LYS A 4 20.97 -11.40 -14.75
CA LYS A 4 20.05 -10.47 -14.07
C LYS A 4 18.62 -10.99 -14.19
N TYR A 5 17.85 -10.86 -13.12
CA TYR A 5 16.45 -11.29 -13.08
C TYR A 5 15.59 -10.18 -12.50
N ARG A 6 14.42 -9.96 -13.08
CA ARG A 6 13.32 -9.22 -12.46
C ARG A 6 12.55 -10.16 -11.55
N VAL A 7 12.33 -9.71 -10.32
CA VAL A 7 11.47 -10.36 -9.33
C VAL A 7 10.30 -9.41 -9.08
N TRP A 8 9.09 -9.96 -8.99
CA TRP A 8 7.90 -9.18 -8.70
C TRP A 8 7.52 -9.32 -7.24
N ALA A 9 6.98 -8.26 -6.67
CA ALA A 9 6.44 -8.27 -5.32
C ALA A 9 5.11 -7.51 -5.29
N LYS A 10 4.22 -7.94 -4.41
CA LYS A 10 3.02 -7.21 -4.01
C LYS A 10 3.27 -6.66 -2.60
N MET A 11 2.82 -5.43 -2.36
CA MET A 11 2.74 -4.83 -1.04
C MET A 11 1.28 -4.58 -0.69
N THR A 12 0.90 -4.85 0.55
CA THR A 12 -0.39 -4.41 1.11
C THR A 12 -0.09 -3.51 2.30
N SER A 13 -0.54 -2.25 2.21
CA SER A 13 -0.46 -1.28 3.30
C SER A 13 -1.86 -1.03 3.85
N TYR A 14 -1.93 -0.80 5.15
CA TYR A 14 -3.12 -0.33 5.82
C TYR A 14 -2.88 1.11 6.25
N SER A 15 -3.92 1.93 6.14
CA SER A 15 -3.90 3.32 6.54
C SER A 15 -5.25 3.68 7.14
N TYR A 16 -5.28 4.73 7.95
CA TYR A 16 -6.50 5.22 8.58
C TYR A 16 -6.61 6.74 8.46
N LEU A 17 -7.81 7.24 8.67
CA LEU A 17 -8.11 8.66 8.74
C LEU A 17 -9.13 8.85 9.86
N ASP A 18 -8.83 9.77 10.79
CA ASP A 18 -9.78 10.17 11.81
C ASP A 18 -10.62 11.34 11.26
N VAL A 19 -11.95 11.19 11.26
CA VAL A 19 -12.89 12.20 10.76
C VAL A 19 -13.94 12.51 11.81
N GLU A 20 -14.36 13.78 11.88
CA GLU A 20 -15.51 14.20 12.67
C GLU A 20 -16.78 14.10 11.81
N ALA A 21 -17.79 13.36 12.26
CA ALA A 21 -19.03 13.12 11.54
C ALA A 21 -20.19 12.84 12.53
N GLU A 22 -21.43 13.09 12.11
CA GLU A 22 -22.64 12.81 12.89
C GLU A 22 -23.16 11.37 12.72
N SER A 23 -22.64 10.64 11.71
CA SER A 23 -23.01 9.24 11.44
C SER A 23 -21.90 8.45 10.72
N GLU A 24 -22.02 7.12 10.73
CA GLU A 24 -21.11 6.22 9.99
C GLU A 24 -21.16 6.47 8.48
N ASP A 25 -22.35 6.69 7.91
CA ASP A 25 -22.53 6.96 6.48
C ASP A 25 -21.85 8.29 6.08
N GLU A 26 -21.96 9.32 6.92
CA GLU A 26 -21.28 10.60 6.70
C GLU A 26 -19.75 10.43 6.78
N ALA A 27 -19.24 9.69 7.77
CA ALA A 27 -17.81 9.41 7.89
C ALA A 27 -17.25 8.71 6.64
N ILE A 28 -18.00 7.75 6.08
CA ILE A 28 -17.62 7.03 4.84
C ILE A 28 -17.66 7.98 3.63
N ASN A 29 -18.64 8.86 3.53
CA ASN A 29 -18.71 9.85 2.44
C ASN A 29 -17.52 10.81 2.49
N ILE A 30 -17.17 11.33 3.67
CA ILE A 30 -15.99 12.18 3.86
C ILE A 30 -14.72 11.43 3.43
N ALA A 31 -14.55 10.18 3.89
CA ALA A 31 -13.38 9.37 3.55
C ALA A 31 -13.26 9.10 2.04
N ASN A 32 -14.38 8.90 1.32
CA ASN A 32 -14.38 8.66 -0.14
C ASN A 32 -14.04 9.90 -0.96
N GLU A 33 -14.31 11.10 -0.43
CA GLU A 33 -13.97 12.38 -1.07
C GLU A 33 -12.57 12.89 -0.68
N THR A 34 -11.93 12.24 0.30
CA THR A 34 -10.60 12.62 0.80
C THR A 34 -9.48 12.14 -0.14
N ASP A 35 -8.43 12.96 -0.30
CA ASP A 35 -7.23 12.54 -1.02
C ASP A 35 -6.54 11.39 -0.28
N GLY A 36 -6.15 10.35 -1.02
CA GLY A 36 -5.46 9.18 -0.46
C GLY A 36 -4.15 9.53 0.27
N GLY A 37 -3.54 10.68 -0.05
CA GLY A 37 -2.36 11.19 0.64
C GLY A 37 -2.58 11.65 2.09
N GLU A 38 -3.84 11.91 2.49
CA GLU A 38 -4.19 12.34 3.86
C GLU A 38 -4.30 11.16 4.84
N PHE A 39 -4.36 9.92 4.33
CA PHE A 39 -4.45 8.74 5.18
C PHE A 39 -3.11 8.46 5.86
N ILE A 40 -3.16 8.26 7.18
CA ILE A 40 -2.01 7.94 8.01
C ILE A 40 -1.71 6.44 7.87
N PRO A 41 -0.52 6.03 7.40
CA PRO A 41 -0.13 4.63 7.35
C PRO A 41 -0.14 4.02 8.76
N THR A 42 -0.73 2.83 8.92
CA THR A 42 -0.71 2.12 10.21
C THR A 42 0.63 1.46 10.50
N THR A 43 1.49 1.36 9.50
CA THR A 43 2.81 0.77 9.61
C THR A 43 3.84 1.89 9.82
N SER A 44 4.75 1.72 10.78
CA SER A 44 5.82 2.68 11.05
C SER A 44 6.66 2.95 9.78
N GLU A 45 7.38 4.07 9.72
CA GLU A 45 8.22 4.43 8.56
C GLU A 45 9.21 3.30 8.16
N ASP A 46 9.56 2.40 9.08
CA ASP A 46 10.43 1.25 8.86
C ASP A 46 9.71 -0.07 8.50
N SER A 47 8.38 -0.13 8.61
CA SER A 47 7.57 -1.29 8.22
C SER A 47 6.77 -0.95 6.96
N ALA A 48 7.32 -1.29 5.80
CA ALA A 48 6.67 -1.00 4.53
C ALA A 48 5.53 -2.00 4.22
N GLY A 49 4.48 -2.10 5.04
CA GLY A 49 3.37 -3.03 4.78
C GLY A 49 3.77 -4.52 4.63
N ASP A 50 2.79 -5.36 4.31
CA ASP A 50 3.01 -6.78 4.08
C ASP A 50 3.52 -7.03 2.66
N TRP A 51 4.82 -7.34 2.55
CA TRP A 51 5.44 -7.72 1.27
C TRP A 51 5.27 -9.20 0.99
N LYS A 52 4.82 -9.50 -0.23
CA LYS A 52 4.79 -10.85 -0.78
C LYS A 52 5.55 -10.91 -2.09
N ILE A 53 6.65 -11.65 -2.10
CA ILE A 53 7.35 -12.01 -3.33
C ILE A 53 6.45 -12.93 -4.15
N LEU A 54 6.28 -12.60 -5.42
CA LEU A 54 5.53 -13.42 -6.35
C LEU A 54 6.48 -14.46 -6.96
N PRO A 55 5.98 -15.67 -7.27
CA PRO A 55 6.82 -16.75 -7.82
C PRO A 55 7.27 -16.49 -9.26
N ASP A 56 6.76 -15.44 -9.91
CA ASP A 56 7.15 -15.08 -11.27
C ASP A 56 8.52 -14.38 -11.28
N VAL A 57 9.41 -14.88 -12.14
CA VAL A 57 10.76 -14.33 -12.32
C VAL A 57 11.10 -14.31 -13.80
N LYS A 58 11.71 -13.21 -14.25
CA LYS A 58 12.09 -13.02 -15.65
C LYS A 58 13.57 -12.69 -15.77
N GLU A 59 14.35 -13.50 -16.49
CA GLU A 59 15.71 -13.14 -16.87
C GLU A 59 15.67 -11.88 -17.76
N VAL A 60 16.51 -10.90 -17.45
CA VAL A 60 16.62 -9.66 -18.23
C VAL A 60 18.05 -9.54 -18.74
N ASN A 61 18.18 -9.38 -20.06
CA ASN A 61 19.45 -9.08 -20.70
C ASN A 61 19.56 -7.56 -20.77
N GLU A 62 20.62 -7.01 -20.18
CA GLU A 62 20.96 -5.59 -20.37
C GLU A 62 21.46 -5.32 -21.79
#